data_AF-A0A903XVY7-F1
#
_entry.id   AF-A0A903XVY7-F1
#
_cell.length_a   1.000
_cell.length_b   1.000
_cell.length_c   1.000
_cell.angle_alpha   90.00
_cell.angle_beta   90.00
_cell.angle_gamma   90.00
#
_symmetry.space_group_name_H-M   'P 1'
#
loop_
_entity.id
_entity.type
_entity.pdbx_description
1 polymer ?
#
loop_
_entity_poly.entity_id
_entity_poly.type
_entity_poly.pdbx_seq_one_letter_code
_entity_poly.pdbx_strand_id
1 'polypeptide(L)'
;MHYELRFPIDDEDGVELLETMVQCNDSVRREYVDYLRSVAKNKADIMSVFGKIFTDKAMYAYNYSGICNRGPRRKPMLKYEIFTLCMLEAWKAIGVEEDMLRDTLTVIIKKINGRKRNRKYFQKRRITRDLLIMDSVEVDSSDA
;
A
#
# COMPACT_ATOMS: atom_id res chain seq x y z
N MET A 1 1.13 27.16 -2.14
CA MET A 1 0.94 25.87 -2.85
C MET A 1 -0.18 25.13 -2.13
N HIS A 2 -1.32 24.92 -2.80
CA HIS A 2 -2.35 24.02 -2.28
C HIS A 2 -1.98 22.61 -2.77
N TYR A 3 -1.51 21.75 -1.88
CA TYR A 3 -1.28 20.36 -2.22
C TYR A 3 -2.60 19.61 -2.03
N GLU A 4 -3.18 19.14 -3.12
CA GLU A 4 -4.39 18.32 -3.11
C GLU A 4 -4.01 16.85 -3.15
N LEU A 5 -4.43 16.09 -2.12
CA LEU A 5 -4.27 14.64 -2.08
C LEU A 5 -5.44 13.98 -2.81
N ARG A 6 -5.12 13.05 -3.71
CA ARG A 6 -6.12 12.23 -4.39
C ARG A 6 -6.03 10.79 -3.90
N PHE A 7 -7.17 10.24 -3.53
CA PHE A 7 -7.27 8.84 -3.11
C PHE A 7 -7.64 7.93 -4.30
N PRO A 8 -7.11 6.68 -4.35
CA PRO A 8 -6.09 6.14 -3.45
C PRO A 8 -4.73 6.82 -3.64
N ILE A 9 -3.98 7.00 -2.56
CA ILE A 9 -2.61 7.53 -2.60
C ILE A 9 -1.74 6.51 -3.35
N ASP A 10 -1.03 6.98 -4.39
CA ASP A 10 -0.35 6.10 -5.35
C ASP A 10 1.14 5.87 -5.09
N ASP A 11 1.80 6.76 -4.33
CA ASP A 11 3.23 6.70 -4.08
C ASP A 11 3.60 7.02 -2.63
N GLU A 12 4.89 6.86 -2.34
CA GLU A 12 5.46 7.08 -1.02
C GLU A 12 5.38 8.56 -0.61
N ASP A 13 5.64 9.47 -1.54
CA ASP A 13 5.62 10.91 -1.27
C ASP A 13 4.22 11.38 -0.85
N GLY A 14 3.16 10.85 -1.47
CA GLY A 14 1.79 11.13 -1.06
C GLY A 14 1.45 10.61 0.34
N VAL A 15 2.04 9.49 0.77
CA VAL A 15 1.86 8.94 2.13
C VAL A 15 2.55 9.84 3.16
N GLU A 16 3.79 10.25 2.90
CA GLU A 16 4.53 11.17 3.78
C GLU A 16 3.88 12.55 3.87
N LEU A 17 3.35 13.05 2.75
CA LEU A 17 2.60 14.30 2.72
C LEU A 17 1.34 14.20 3.57
N LEU A 18 0.54 13.13 3.40
CA LEU A 18 -0.67 12.93 4.21
C LEU A 18 -0.32 12.87 5.70
N GLU A 19 0.70 12.10 6.09
CA GLU A 19 1.13 12.02 7.50
C GLU A 19 1.51 13.39 8.04
N THR A 20 2.32 14.15 7.30
CA THR A 20 2.75 15.50 7.70
C THR A 20 1.55 16.43 7.88
N MET A 21 0.59 16.42 6.94
CA MET A 21 -0.60 17.26 7.03
C MET A 21 -1.49 16.89 8.24
N VAL A 22 -1.63 15.60 8.52
CA VAL A 22 -2.41 15.08 9.65
C VAL A 22 -1.75 15.47 10.98
N GLN A 23 -0.42 15.36 11.10
CA GLN A 23 0.31 15.75 12.31
C GLN A 23 0.33 17.27 12.55
N CYS A 24 0.35 18.09 11.49
CA CYS A 24 0.46 19.54 11.61
C CYS A 24 -0.90 20.26 11.71
N ASN A 25 -2.01 19.60 11.40
CA ASN A 25 -3.31 20.26 11.30
C ASN A 25 -4.47 19.34 11.73
N ASP A 26 -5.05 19.64 12.90
CA ASP A 26 -6.21 18.93 13.45
C ASP A 26 -7.43 18.93 12.52
N SER A 27 -7.63 19.97 11.70
CA SER A 27 -8.71 19.98 10.71
C SER A 27 -8.49 18.91 9.66
N VAL A 28 -7.27 18.81 9.13
CA VAL A 28 -6.91 17.77 8.15
C VAL A 28 -6.99 16.38 8.78
N ARG A 29 -6.55 16.23 10.03
CA ARG A 29 -6.73 15.00 10.81
C ARG A 29 -8.19 14.59 10.85
N ARG A 30 -9.11 15.52 11.16
CA ARG A 30 -10.56 15.25 11.21
C ARG A 30 -11.11 14.89 9.83
N GLU A 31 -10.78 15.66 8.80
CA GLU A 31 -11.20 15.41 7.42
C GLU A 31 -10.75 14.02 6.93
N TYR A 32 -9.51 13.62 7.25
CA TYR A 32 -9.01 12.29 6.91
C TYR A 32 -9.77 11.19 7.67
N VAL A 33 -10.03 11.35 8.97
CA VAL A 33 -10.85 10.38 9.72
C VAL A 33 -12.28 10.29 9.16
N ASP A 34 -12.88 11.40 8.77
CA ASP A 34 -14.22 11.41 8.16
C ASP A 34 -14.21 10.73 6.79
N TYR A 35 -13.15 10.93 5.99
CA TYR A 35 -12.92 10.16 4.77
C TYR A 35 -12.83 8.66 5.08
N LEU A 36 -12.03 8.25 6.07
CA LEU A 36 -11.90 6.84 6.48
C LEU A 36 -13.25 6.25 6.91
N ARG A 37 -14.07 6.99 7.67
CA ARG A 37 -15.43 6.59 8.04
C ARG A 37 -16.34 6.40 6.82
N SER A 38 -16.21 7.27 5.82
CA SER A 38 -16.96 7.14 4.56
C SER A 38 -16.57 5.87 3.79
N VAL A 39 -15.28 5.50 3.82
CA VAL A 39 -14.75 4.28 3.22
C VAL A 39 -15.18 3.04 4.00
N ALA A 40 -15.28 3.13 5.33
CA ALA A 40 -15.76 2.09 6.25
C ALA A 40 -17.28 1.87 6.23
N LYS A 41 -18.02 2.58 5.36
CA LYS A 41 -19.48 2.50 5.27
C LYS A 41 -19.97 1.06 5.14
N ASN A 42 -21.13 0.77 5.72
CA ASN A 42 -21.73 -0.57 5.79
C ASN A 42 -20.87 -1.60 6.53
N LYS A 43 -20.11 -1.15 7.55
CA LYS A 43 -19.25 -2.01 8.39
C LYS A 43 -18.18 -2.74 7.57
N ALA A 44 -17.68 -2.12 6.50
CA ALA A 44 -16.61 -2.69 5.71
C ALA A 44 -15.32 -2.79 6.54
N ASP A 45 -14.70 -3.96 6.55
CA ASP A 45 -13.45 -4.20 7.26
C ASP A 45 -12.27 -3.51 6.56
N ILE A 46 -11.21 -3.21 7.32
CA ILE A 46 -10.05 -2.48 6.80
C ILE A 46 -9.40 -3.20 5.61
N MET A 47 -9.35 -4.55 5.61
CA MET A 47 -8.68 -5.31 4.56
C MET A 47 -9.40 -5.20 3.22
N SER A 48 -10.73 -5.18 3.22
CA SER A 48 -11.52 -5.07 1.98
C SER A 48 -11.45 -3.68 1.35
N VAL A 49 -11.21 -2.63 2.13
CA VAL A 49 -11.23 -1.24 1.65
C VAL A 49 -9.87 -0.56 1.59
N PHE A 50 -8.81 -1.19 2.11
CA PHE A 50 -7.47 -0.61 2.15
C PHE A 50 -6.99 -0.10 0.78
N GLY A 51 -7.33 -0.82 -0.30
CA GLY A 51 -6.98 -0.43 -1.68
C GLY A 51 -7.66 0.84 -2.19
N LYS A 52 -8.68 1.35 -1.49
CA LYS A 52 -9.31 2.66 -1.76
C LYS A 52 -8.55 3.81 -1.10
N ILE A 53 -7.71 3.51 -0.12
CA ILE A 53 -6.93 4.50 0.64
C ILE A 53 -5.52 4.57 0.08
N PHE A 54 -4.86 3.42 -0.11
CA PHE A 54 -3.48 3.33 -0.59
C PHE A 54 -3.37 2.27 -1.69
N THR A 55 -2.65 2.59 -2.77
CA THR A 55 -2.31 1.59 -3.78
C THR A 55 -1.23 0.63 -3.26
N ASP A 56 -1.09 -0.52 -3.92
CA ASP A 56 0.02 -1.44 -3.62
C ASP A 56 1.38 -0.73 -3.69
N LYS A 57 1.56 0.19 -4.64
CA LYS A 57 2.82 0.88 -4.92
C LYS A 57 3.21 1.82 -3.79
N ALA A 58 2.26 2.62 -3.30
CA ALA A 58 2.46 3.50 -2.13
C ALA A 58 2.98 2.73 -0.91
N MET A 59 2.59 1.47 -0.75
CA MET A 59 2.90 0.68 0.44
C MET A 59 4.20 -0.13 0.36
N TYR A 60 4.94 -0.07 -0.75
CA TYR A 60 6.13 -0.91 -0.91
C TYR A 60 7.26 -0.60 0.07
N ALA A 61 7.36 0.65 0.52
CA ALA A 61 8.36 1.11 1.48
C ALA A 61 7.97 0.81 2.94
N TYR A 62 6.74 0.36 3.20
CA TYR A 62 6.19 0.25 4.55
C TYR A 62 6.02 -1.20 5.01
N ASN A 63 6.06 -1.38 6.33
CA ASN A 63 5.50 -2.52 7.06
C ASN A 63 5.07 -2.06 8.46
N TYR A 64 4.44 -2.94 9.24
CA TYR A 64 3.91 -2.52 10.53
C TYR A 64 5.00 -2.00 11.49
N SER A 65 6.05 -2.79 11.74
CA SER A 65 7.03 -2.51 12.80
C SER A 65 8.35 -1.88 12.36
N GLY A 66 8.60 -1.75 11.05
CA GLY A 66 9.91 -1.37 10.49
C GLY A 66 10.95 -2.51 10.51
N ILE A 67 10.70 -3.57 11.28
CA ILE A 67 11.61 -4.70 11.43
C ILE A 67 11.56 -5.56 10.16
N CYS A 68 12.73 -5.82 9.58
CA CYS A 68 12.85 -6.71 8.44
C CYS A 68 14.06 -7.63 8.62
N ASN A 69 13.82 -8.94 8.61
CA ASN A 69 14.89 -9.93 8.75
C ASN A 69 15.75 -10.05 7.48
N ARG A 70 15.23 -9.62 6.32
CA ARG A 70 15.91 -9.71 5.01
C ARG A 70 15.48 -8.56 4.10
N GLY A 71 16.44 -7.84 3.53
CA GLY A 71 16.20 -6.76 2.56
C GLY A 71 16.28 -5.35 3.18
N PRO A 72 15.92 -4.31 2.40
CA PRO A 72 16.00 -2.93 2.87
C PRO A 72 15.06 -2.69 4.05
N ARG A 73 15.50 -1.81 4.97
CA ARG A 73 14.66 -1.34 6.07
C ARG A 73 13.40 -0.69 5.52
N ARG A 74 12.28 -0.92 6.20
CA ARG A 74 10.98 -0.37 5.84
C ARG A 74 10.55 0.67 6.86
N LYS A 75 9.74 1.62 6.41
CA LYS A 75 9.14 2.63 7.28
C LYS A 75 8.10 1.96 8.20
N PRO A 76 8.19 2.17 9.52
CA PRO A 76 7.31 1.53 10.50
C PRO A 76 5.95 2.22 10.56
N MET A 77 4.89 1.60 10.07
CA MET A 77 3.52 2.14 10.13
C MET A 77 3.07 2.48 11.56
N LEU A 78 3.60 1.79 12.59
CA LEU A 78 3.29 2.10 13.99
C LEU A 78 3.70 3.52 14.42
N LYS A 79 4.55 4.21 13.65
CA LYS A 79 4.98 5.60 13.91
C LYS A 79 4.14 6.65 13.18
N TYR A 80 3.11 6.23 12.45
CA TYR A 80 2.32 7.09 11.58
C TYR A 80 0.89 7.13 12.08
N GLU A 81 0.38 8.33 12.36
CA GLU A 81 -0.98 8.55 12.83
C GLU A 81 -2.01 8.11 11.78
N ILE A 82 -1.68 8.24 10.49
CA ILE A 82 -2.59 7.89 9.39
C ILE A 82 -2.90 6.39 9.32
N PHE A 83 -2.02 5.53 9.86
CA PHE A 83 -2.19 4.08 9.93
C PHE A 83 -2.64 3.62 11.31
N THR A 84 -2.44 4.42 12.35
CA THR A 84 -2.69 4.06 13.75
C THR A 84 -3.90 4.81 14.28
N LEU A 85 -3.70 5.96 14.92
CA LEU A 85 -4.73 6.75 15.60
C LEU A 85 -5.93 7.04 14.69
N CYS A 86 -5.69 7.45 13.44
CA CYS A 86 -6.77 7.79 12.51
C CYS A 86 -7.59 6.56 12.08
N MET A 87 -6.94 5.42 11.82
CA MET A 87 -7.65 4.18 11.48
C MET A 87 -8.38 3.59 12.69
N LEU A 88 -7.78 3.64 13.89
CA LEU A 88 -8.48 3.23 15.11
C LEU A 88 -9.73 4.05 15.32
N GLU A 89 -9.64 5.37 15.22
CA GLU A 89 -10.77 6.25 15.42
C GLU A 89 -11.90 6.02 14.40
N ALA A 90 -11.56 5.78 13.13
CA ALA A 90 -12.54 5.57 12.09
C ALA A 90 -13.28 4.22 12.22
N TRP A 91 -12.61 3.18 12.72
CA TRP A 91 -13.19 1.84 12.88
C TRP A 91 -13.63 1.50 14.32
N LYS A 92 -13.43 2.40 15.28
CA LYS A 92 -13.84 2.22 16.69
C LYS A 92 -15.32 1.85 16.83
N ALA A 93 -16.19 2.46 16.02
CA ALA A 93 -17.63 2.20 16.06
C ALA A 93 -18.03 0.77 15.68
N ILE A 94 -17.15 0.01 15.02
CA ILE A 94 -17.36 -1.41 14.70
C ILE A 94 -16.49 -2.35 15.54
N GLY A 95 -15.85 -1.82 16.61
CA GLY A 95 -15.12 -2.62 17.60
C GLY A 95 -13.69 -3.00 17.21
N VAL A 96 -13.05 -2.25 16.30
CA VAL A 96 -11.62 -2.47 16.00
C VAL A 96 -10.76 -1.90 17.13
N GLU A 97 -9.96 -2.79 17.73
CA GLU A 97 -8.96 -2.47 18.74
C GLU A 97 -7.53 -2.47 18.16
N GLU A 98 -6.56 -1.96 18.92
CA GLU A 98 -5.16 -1.80 18.48
C GLU A 98 -4.52 -3.10 17.98
N ASP A 99 -4.70 -4.20 18.72
CA ASP A 99 -4.17 -5.50 18.33
C ASP A 99 -4.79 -6.00 17.00
N MET A 100 -6.09 -5.78 16.81
CA MET A 100 -6.79 -6.17 15.57
C MET A 100 -6.31 -5.34 14.38
N LEU A 101 -6.10 -4.04 14.57
CA LEU A 101 -5.56 -3.16 13.55
C LEU A 101 -4.14 -3.58 13.17
N ARG A 102 -3.26 -3.81 14.16
CA ARG A 102 -1.90 -4.31 13.93
C ARG A 102 -1.89 -5.56 13.08
N ASP A 103 -2.67 -6.55 13.48
CA ASP A 103 -2.69 -7.87 12.83
C ASP A 103 -3.23 -7.73 11.40
N THR A 104 -4.26 -6.90 11.21
CA THR A 104 -4.84 -6.59 9.91
C THR A 104 -3.84 -5.92 8.97
N LEU A 105 -3.17 -4.85 9.42
CA LEU A 105 -2.14 -4.15 8.65
C LEU A 105 -0.97 -5.06 8.30
N THR A 106 -0.55 -5.92 9.24
CA THR A 106 0.49 -6.92 9.01
C THR A 106 0.10 -7.88 7.89
N VAL A 107 -1.14 -8.38 7.88
CA VAL A 107 -1.64 -9.27 6.81
C VAL A 107 -1.76 -8.52 5.48
N ILE A 108 -2.26 -7.29 5.47
CA ILE A 108 -2.37 -6.45 4.26
C ILE A 108 -1.00 -6.29 3.61
N ILE A 109 0.02 -5.90 4.37
CA ILE A 109 1.38 -5.71 3.84
C ILE A 109 1.98 -7.03 3.35
N LYS A 110 1.74 -8.15 4.03
CA LYS A 110 2.13 -9.48 3.55
C LYS A 110 1.51 -9.78 2.18
N LYS A 111 0.21 -9.50 2.00
CA LYS A 111 -0.51 -9.69 0.72
C LYS A 111 0.01 -8.76 -0.39
N ILE A 112 0.23 -7.48 -0.11
CA ILE A 112 0.82 -6.50 -1.06
C ILE A 112 2.19 -6.99 -1.55
N ASN A 113 3.05 -7.43 -0.63
CA ASN A 113 4.37 -7.96 -0.97
C ASN A 113 4.30 -9.29 -1.75
N GLY A 114 3.30 -10.13 -1.47
CA GLY A 114 2.98 -11.31 -2.27
C GLY A 114 2.66 -10.93 -3.71
N ARG A 115 1.74 -9.98 -3.92
CA ARG A 115 1.38 -9.47 -5.25
C ARG A 115 2.57 -8.85 -5.98
N LYS A 116 3.40 -8.06 -5.30
CA LYS A 116 4.64 -7.49 -5.87
C LYS A 116 5.58 -8.57 -6.40
N ARG A 117 5.81 -9.63 -5.61
CA ARG A 117 6.67 -10.76 -6.01
C ARG A 117 6.08 -11.51 -7.20
N ASN A 118 4.78 -11.78 -7.18
CA ASN A 118 4.08 -12.44 -8.29
C ASN A 118 4.18 -11.62 -9.58
N ARG A 119 3.91 -10.31 -9.54
CA ARG A 119 4.09 -9.41 -10.68
C ARG A 119 5.51 -9.49 -11.26
N LYS A 120 6.53 -9.42 -10.40
CA LYS A 120 7.94 -9.55 -10.84
C LYS A 120 8.24 -10.90 -11.47
N TYR A 121 7.72 -11.98 -10.90
CA TYR A 121 7.89 -13.34 -11.44
C TYR A 121 7.25 -13.49 -12.82
N PHE A 122 5.99 -13.08 -12.99
CA PHE A 122 5.31 -13.16 -14.27
C PHE A 122 5.91 -12.22 -15.32
N GLN A 123 6.36 -11.02 -14.92
CA GLN A 123 7.06 -10.11 -15.83
C GLN A 123 8.35 -10.74 -16.37
N LYS A 124 9.16 -11.35 -15.51
CA LYS A 124 10.37 -12.06 -15.93
C LYS A 124 10.06 -13.19 -16.90
N ARG A 125 9.04 -14.00 -16.61
CA ARG A 125 8.63 -15.11 -17.50
C ARG A 125 8.17 -14.63 -18.87
N ARG A 126 7.48 -13.49 -18.94
CA ARG A 126 7.11 -12.86 -20.22
C ARG A 126 8.36 -12.44 -20.98
N ILE A 127 9.26 -11.67 -20.36
CA ILE A 127 10.51 -11.24 -21.00
C ILE A 127 11.34 -12.43 -21.49
N THR A 128 11.52 -13.47 -20.67
CA THR A 128 12.26 -14.68 -21.08
C THR A 128 11.60 -15.39 -22.25
N ARG A 129 10.26 -15.48 -22.27
CA ARG A 129 9.53 -16.05 -23.40
C ARG A 129 9.73 -15.21 -24.66
N ASP A 130 9.62 -13.89 -24.55
CA ASP A 130 9.75 -12.98 -25.68
C ASP A 130 11.17 -13.03 -26.26
N LEU A 131 12.21 -13.11 -25.42
CA LEU A 131 13.61 -13.31 -25.83
C LEU A 131 13.81 -14.64 -26.58
N LEU A 132 13.29 -15.76 -26.06
CA LEU A 132 13.39 -17.06 -26.73
C LEU A 132 12.69 -17.07 -28.11
N ILE A 133 11.59 -16.32 -28.25
CA ILE A 133 10.90 -16.17 -29.54
C ILE A 133 11.76 -15.35 -30.51
N MET A 134 12.37 -14.25 -30.07
CA MET A 134 13.26 -13.44 -30.92
C MET A 134 14.46 -14.24 -31.42
N ASP A 135 15.14 -14.98 -30.53
CA ASP A 135 16.28 -15.83 -30.90
C ASP A 135 15.90 -16.92 -31.92
N SER A 136 14.66 -17.43 -31.90
CA SER A 136 14.19 -18.44 -32.85
C SER A 136 13.89 -17.87 -34.23
N VAL A 137 13.48 -16.60 -34.33
CA VAL A 137 13.14 -15.94 -35.61
C VAL A 137 14.40 -15.47 -36.34
N GLU A 138 15.47 -15.12 -35.62
CA GLU A 138 16.75 -14.73 -36.22
C GLU A 138 17.48 -15.92 -36.88
N VAL A 139 17.38 -17.13 -36.31
CA VAL A 139 18.01 -18.34 -36.85
C VAL A 139 17.36 -18.78 -38.18
N ASP A 140 16.04 -18.63 -38.33
CA ASP A 140 15.35 -19.00 -39.58
C ASP A 140 15.55 -17.99 -40.72
N SER A 141 16.07 -16.79 -40.44
CA SER A 141 16.25 -15.72 -41.45
C SER A 141 17.65 -15.69 -42.06
N SER A 142 18.61 -16.48 -41.54
CA SER A 142 19.99 -16.54 -42.04
C SER A 142 20.27 -17.66 -43.05
N ASP A 143 19.28 -18.51 -43.35
CA ASP A 143 19.38 -19.64 -44.29
C ASP A 143 18.61 -19.42 -45.61
N ALA A 144 18.39 -18.16 -46.02
CA ALA A 144 17.74 -17.79 -47.29
C ALA A 144 18.70 -17.13 -48.29
#